data_AF-A0A356NUX5-F1
#
_entry.id   AF-A0A356NUX5-F1
#
_cell.length_a   1.000
_cell.length_b   1.000
_cell.length_c   1.000
_cell.angle_alpha   90.00
_cell.angle_beta   90.00
_cell.angle_gamma   90.00
#
_symmetry.space_group_name_H-M   'P 1'
#
loop_
_entity.id
_entity.type
_entity.pdbx_description
1 polymer ?
#
loop_
_entity_poly.entity_id
_entity_poly.type
_entity_poly.pdbx_seq_one_letter_code
_entity_poly.pdbx_strand_id
1 'polypeptide(L)'
;GLPVSIMAAVGGAQPDRQELTIKASKISRRVAEFSIDMASDGGPFTPLQQQPDDPRAVALQAQLDQLKLCFEGEPHCLATPAEGLRVQKLVETMLSSSAPVKKKETSND
;
A
#
# COMPACT_ATOMS: atom_id res chain seq x y z
N GLY A 1 -15.01 -14.45 1.65
CA GLY A 1 -14.30 -13.19 1.35
C GLY A 1 -13.61 -13.30 0.01
N LEU A 2 -13.03 -12.21 -0.50
CA LEU A 2 -12.16 -12.24 -1.67
C LEU A 2 -10.74 -12.66 -1.23
N PRO A 3 -10.04 -13.52 -1.99
CA PRO A 3 -8.69 -13.93 -1.64
C PRO A 3 -7.71 -12.75 -1.75
N VAL A 4 -6.82 -12.62 -0.76
CA VAL A 4 -5.79 -11.58 -0.70
C VAL A 4 -4.44 -12.26 -0.49
N SER A 5 -3.42 -11.79 -1.21
CA SER A 5 -2.02 -12.20 -1.04
C SER A 5 -1.20 -10.98 -0.64
N ILE A 6 -0.38 -11.12 0.39
CA ILE A 6 0.49 -10.05 0.90
C ILE A 6 1.93 -10.55 0.87
N MET A 7 2.82 -9.73 0.32
CA MET A 7 4.27 -9.96 0.34
C MET A 7 4.93 -8.68 0.84
N ALA A 8 5.68 -8.77 1.92
CA ALA A 8 6.41 -7.66 2.51
C ALA A 8 7.81 -8.14 2.93
N ALA A 9 8.83 -7.33 2.62
CA ALA A 9 10.21 -7.59 3.03
C ALA A 9 10.92 -6.25 3.23
N VAL A 10 11.90 -6.23 4.14
CA VAL A 10 12.78 -5.08 4.38
C VAL A 10 14.23 -5.55 4.39
N GLY A 11 15.16 -4.70 3.96
CA GLY A 11 16.60 -5.01 3.93
C GLY A 11 17.03 -6.01 2.85
N GLY A 12 16.19 -6.26 1.84
CA GLY A 12 16.57 -7.06 0.67
C GLY A 12 17.40 -6.27 -0.34
N ALA A 13 17.99 -6.98 -1.32
CA ALA A 13 18.75 -6.37 -2.42
C ALA A 13 17.90 -5.81 -3.56
N GLN A 14 16.57 -5.93 -3.47
CA GLN A 14 15.65 -5.46 -4.49
C GLN A 14 15.39 -3.95 -4.33
N PRO A 15 15.02 -3.25 -5.42
CA PRO A 15 14.54 -1.87 -5.34
C PRO A 15 13.38 -1.73 -4.36
N ASP A 16 13.21 -0.52 -3.81
CA ASP A 16 11.97 -0.20 -3.11
C ASP A 16 10.79 -0.38 -4.07
N ARG A 17 9.73 -1.00 -3.57
CA ARG A 17 8.57 -1.35 -4.37
C ARG A 17 7.33 -1.42 -3.51
N GLN A 18 6.36 -0.58 -3.85
CA GLN A 18 5.07 -0.55 -3.19
C GLN A 18 3.97 -0.67 -4.22
N GLU A 19 3.24 -1.79 -4.19
CA GLU A 19 2.20 -2.06 -5.16
C GLU A 19 0.99 -2.77 -4.54
N LEU A 20 -0.20 -2.30 -4.93
CA LEU A 20 -1.47 -2.97 -4.74
C LEU A 20 -2.02 -3.34 -6.11
N THR A 21 -2.38 -4.61 -6.33
CA THR A 21 -3.10 -5.03 -7.54
C THR A 21 -4.47 -5.59 -7.18
N ILE A 22 -5.51 -5.01 -7.76
CA ILE A 22 -6.89 -5.50 -7.70
C ILE A 22 -7.18 -6.20 -9.01
N LYS A 23 -7.29 -7.53 -8.97
CA LYS A 23 -7.64 -8.34 -10.14
C LYS A 23 -9.16 -8.38 -10.32
N ALA A 24 -9.64 -8.08 -11.53
CA ALA A 24 -11.05 -8.23 -11.88
C ALA A 24 -11.20 -8.94 -13.22
N SER A 25 -12.42 -9.38 -13.53
CA SER A 25 -12.72 -10.15 -14.74
C SER A 25 -12.68 -9.36 -16.05
N LYS A 26 -12.74 -8.03 -15.99
CA LYS A 26 -12.72 -7.14 -17.17
C LYS A 26 -11.48 -6.25 -17.18
N ILE A 27 -11.32 -5.45 -16.14
CA ILE A 27 -10.21 -4.51 -15.99
C ILE A 27 -9.60 -4.70 -14.60
N SER A 28 -8.31 -5.02 -14.55
CA SER A 28 -7.54 -5.02 -13.31
C SER A 28 -6.96 -3.63 -13.04
N ARG A 29 -6.81 -3.28 -11.77
CA ARG A 29 -6.20 -2.02 -11.31
C ARG A 29 -4.91 -2.28 -10.58
N ARG A 30 -3.94 -1.39 -10.74
CA ARG A 30 -2.72 -1.36 -9.94
C ARG A 30 -2.48 0.05 -9.44
N VAL A 31 -2.20 0.18 -8.15
CA VAL A 31 -1.59 1.37 -7.59
C VAL A 31 -0.13 1.02 -7.32
N ALA A 32 0.79 1.70 -7.99
CA ALA A 32 2.23 1.55 -7.81
C ALA A 32 2.83 2.83 -7.24
N GLU A 33 3.96 2.72 -6.54
CA GLU A 33 4.70 3.86 -5.97
C GLU A 33 3.76 4.87 -5.30
N PHE A 34 2.94 4.38 -4.38
CA PHE A 34 1.94 5.11 -3.59
C PHE A 34 0.73 5.70 -4.35
N SER A 35 0.92 6.24 -5.56
CA SER A 35 -0.12 7.04 -6.23
C SER A 35 -0.25 6.82 -7.73
N ILE A 36 0.60 6.00 -8.35
CA ILE A 36 0.53 5.73 -9.79
C ILE A 36 -0.60 4.75 -10.06
N ASP A 37 -1.71 5.28 -10.58
CA ASP A 37 -2.88 4.50 -10.92
C ASP A 37 -2.79 3.95 -12.35
N MET A 38 -2.92 2.64 -12.47
CA MET A 38 -2.74 1.89 -13.71
C MET A 38 -3.89 0.91 -13.95
N ALA A 39 -4.20 0.66 -15.22
CA ALA A 39 -5.17 -0.35 -15.63
C ALA A 39 -4.59 -1.39 -16.59
N SER A 40 -5.21 -2.56 -16.61
CA SER A 40 -4.94 -3.62 -17.59
C SER A 40 -6.24 -4.34 -17.94
N ASP A 41 -6.46 -4.61 -19.22
CA ASP A 41 -7.54 -5.43 -19.79
C ASP A 41 -7.10 -6.87 -20.10
N GLY A 42 -5.94 -7.28 -19.57
CA GLY A 42 -5.28 -8.55 -19.89
C GLY A 42 -3.89 -8.36 -20.50
N GLY A 43 -3.57 -7.16 -20.98
CA GLY A 43 -2.21 -6.76 -21.38
C GLY A 43 -1.34 -6.18 -20.25
N PRO A 44 -0.24 -5.51 -20.59
CA PRO A 44 0.56 -4.74 -19.62
C PRO A 44 -0.27 -3.68 -18.89
N PHE A 45 0.10 -3.37 -17.64
CA PHE A 45 -0.50 -2.25 -16.93
C PHE A 45 0.00 -0.93 -17.52
N THR A 46 -0.92 -0.01 -17.81
CA THR A 46 -0.61 1.34 -18.31
C THR A 46 -1.10 2.42 -17.35
N PRO A 47 -0.33 3.49 -17.10
CA PRO A 47 -0.78 4.62 -16.29
C PRO A 47 -2.02 5.27 -16.89
N LEU A 48 -2.96 5.66 -16.02
CA LEU A 48 -4.21 6.29 -16.42
C LEU A 48 -4.13 7.82 -16.45
N GLN A 49 -3.15 8.37 -15.76
CA GLN A 49 -2.95 9.80 -15.61
C GLN A 49 -1.45 10.11 -15.71
N GLN A 50 -1.14 11.29 -16.23
CA GLN A 50 0.20 11.83 -16.13
C GLN A 50 0.50 12.15 -14.67
N GLN A 51 1.71 11.80 -14.21
CA GLN A 51 2.12 12.16 -12.87
C GLN A 51 2.37 13.68 -12.77
N PRO A 52 2.02 14.30 -11.64
CA PRO A 52 2.39 15.68 -11.38
C PRO A 52 3.92 15.80 -11.30
N ASP A 53 4.44 17.01 -11.54
CA ASP A 53 5.88 17.28 -11.46
C ASP A 53 6.44 17.08 -10.05
N ASP A 54 5.62 17.31 -9.02
CA ASP A 54 5.92 16.99 -7.62
C ASP A 54 4.83 16.10 -6.99
N PRO A 55 4.93 14.76 -7.14
CA PRO A 55 3.97 13.82 -6.57
C PRO A 55 3.86 13.89 -5.06
N ARG A 56 4.95 14.22 -4.37
CA ARG A 56 4.99 14.24 -2.91
C ARG A 56 4.23 15.43 -2.36
N ALA A 57 4.43 16.63 -2.93
CA ALA A 57 3.72 17.82 -2.52
C ALA A 57 2.20 17.67 -2.76
N VAL A 58 1.81 17.14 -3.93
CA VAL A 58 0.40 16.90 -4.27
C VAL A 58 -0.24 15.89 -3.31
N ALA A 59 0.42 14.77 -3.03
CA ALA A 59 -0.11 13.76 -2.12
C ALA A 59 -0.25 14.29 -0.68
N LEU A 60 0.73 15.06 -0.20
CA LEU A 60 0.68 15.66 1.14
C LEU A 60 -0.46 16.68 1.24
N GLN A 61 -0.63 17.55 0.24
CA GLN A 61 -1.73 18.51 0.22
C GLN A 61 -3.07 17.79 0.27
N ALA A 62 -3.26 16.74 -0.53
CA ALA A 62 -4.49 15.95 -0.52
C ALA A 62 -4.78 15.34 0.86
N GLN A 63 -3.76 14.87 1.60
CA GLN A 63 -3.94 14.38 2.98
C GLN A 63 -4.34 15.49 3.95
N LEU A 64 -3.73 16.68 3.84
CA LEU A 64 -4.08 17.84 4.66
C LEU A 64 -5.49 18.35 4.38
N ASP A 65 -5.94 18.29 3.12
CA ASP A 65 -7.31 18.64 2.74
C ASP A 65 -8.32 17.68 3.40
N GLN A 66 -8.04 16.38 3.42
CA GLN A 66 -8.88 15.40 4.12
C GLN A 66 -8.87 15.60 5.64
N LEU A 67 -7.75 16.03 6.22
CA LEU A 67 -7.66 16.37 7.64
C LEU A 67 -8.49 17.60 7.99
N LYS A 68 -8.49 18.62 7.12
CA LYS A 68 -9.34 19.81 7.30
C LYS A 68 -10.83 19.42 7.34
N LEU A 69 -11.29 18.62 6.37
CA LEU A 69 -12.67 18.13 6.34
C LEU A 69 -13.04 17.38 7.64
N CYS A 70 -12.12 16.57 8.16
CA CYS A 70 -12.29 15.87 9.44
C CYS A 70 -12.51 16.83 10.62
N PHE A 71 -11.72 17.92 10.72
CA PHE A 71 -11.91 18.91 11.78
C PHE A 71 -13.20 19.70 11.65
N GLU A 72 -13.67 19.92 10.42
CA GLU A 72 -14.93 20.62 10.12
C GLU A 72 -16.16 19.71 10.32
N GLY A 73 -15.98 18.42 10.55
CA GLY A 73 -17.07 17.45 10.67
C GLY A 73 -17.72 17.08 9.33
N GLU A 74 -17.05 17.38 8.22
CA GLU A 74 -17.49 17.10 6.86
C GLU A 74 -17.09 15.69 6.41
N PRO A 75 -17.75 15.11 5.39
CA PRO A 75 -17.36 13.82 4.83
C PRO A 75 -15.89 13.79 4.38
N HIS A 76 -15.13 12.81 4.86
CA HIS A 76 -13.70 12.64 4.55
C HIS A 76 -13.32 11.17 4.41
N CYS A 77 -12.15 10.90 3.82
CA CYS A 77 -11.62 9.56 3.58
C CYS A 77 -10.56 9.09 4.59
N LEU A 78 -10.24 9.89 5.62
CA LEU A 78 -9.30 9.46 6.67
C LEU A 78 -9.83 8.25 7.44
N ALA A 79 -8.95 7.28 7.71
CA ALA A 79 -9.26 6.12 8.53
C ALA A 79 -9.56 6.53 9.98
N THR A 80 -10.56 5.91 10.58
CA THR A 80 -10.90 6.10 11.99
C THR A 80 -9.90 5.40 12.91
N PRO A 81 -9.78 5.82 14.19
CA PRO A 81 -8.96 5.11 15.17
C PRO A 81 -9.35 3.63 15.33
N ALA A 82 -10.64 3.31 15.24
CA ALA A 82 -11.11 1.93 15.31
C ALA A 82 -10.65 1.10 14.10
N GLU A 83 -10.65 1.69 12.90
CA GLU A 83 -10.09 1.05 11.70
C GLU A 83 -8.59 0.82 11.83
N GLY A 84 -7.85 1.83 12.29
CA GLY A 84 -6.42 1.70 12.57
C GLY A 84 -6.10 0.56 13.53
N LEU A 85 -6.85 0.46 14.63
CA LEU A 85 -6.68 -0.62 15.61
C LEU A 85 -6.99 -2.00 15.01
N ARG A 86 -8.01 -2.11 14.14
CA ARG A 86 -8.33 -3.37 13.46
C ARG A 86 -7.18 -3.81 12.55
N VAL A 87 -6.58 -2.88 11.80
CA VAL A 87 -5.43 -3.16 10.93
C VAL A 87 -4.22 -3.58 11.77
N GLN A 88 -3.92 -2.88 12.86
CA GLN A 88 -2.80 -3.22 13.75
C GLN A 88 -2.91 -4.68 14.25
N LYS A 89 -4.07 -5.05 14.81
CA LYS A 89 -4.32 -6.42 15.30
C LYS A 89 -4.19 -7.47 14.21
N LEU A 90 -4.64 -7.17 12.99
CA LEU A 90 -4.54 -8.07 11.86
C LEU A 90 -3.07 -8.31 11.48
N VAL A 91 -2.26 -7.25 11.38
CA VAL A 91 -0.83 -7.34 11.08
C VAL A 91 -0.10 -8.13 12.17
N GLU A 92 -0.35 -7.84 13.44
CA GLU A 92 0.24 -8.58 14.56
C GLU A 92 -0.09 -10.07 14.52
N THR A 93 -1.32 -10.43 14.14
CA THR A 93 -1.75 -11.83 13.98
C THR A 93 -1.03 -12.53 12.81
N MET A 94 -0.81 -11.82 11.69
CA MET A 94 -0.03 -12.35 10.57
C MET A 94 1.42 -12.61 10.98
N LEU A 95 2.02 -11.68 11.73
CA LEU A 95 3.41 -11.79 12.19
C LEU A 95 3.60 -12.90 13.22
N SER A 96 2.67 -13.07 14.16
CA SER A 96 2.73 -14.14 15.17
C SER A 96 2.56 -15.55 14.59
N SER A 97 1.89 -15.66 13.44
CA SER A 97 1.70 -16.93 12.72
C SER A 97 2.85 -17.28 11.78
N SER A 98 3.81 -16.36 11.58
CA SER A 98 4.99 -16.59 10.76
C SER A 98 6.14 -17.13 11.62
N ALA A 99 6.73 -18.28 11.24
CA ALA A 99 7.88 -18.84 11.96
C ALA A 99 9.07 -17.87 11.90
N PRO A 100 9.87 -17.73 12.98
CA PRO A 100 11.01 -16.83 12.97
C PRO A 100 12.04 -17.29 11.91
N VAL A 101 12.39 -16.39 11.01
CA VAL A 101 13.50 -16.59 10.06
C VAL A 101 14.79 -16.66 10.89
N LYS A 102 15.42 -17.84 10.97
CA LYS A 102 16.75 -17.98 11.57
C LYS A 102 17.73 -17.10 10.81
N LYS A 103 18.25 -16.06 11.46
CA LYS A 103 19.41 -15.31 10.95
C LYS A 103 20.58 -16.30 10.86
N LYS A 104 21.13 -16.49 9.66
CA LYS A 104 22.44 -17.14 9.50
C LYS A 104 23.48 -16.15 10.05
N GLU A 105 24.03 -16.45 11.21
CA GLU A 105 25.27 -15.84 11.67
C GLU A 105 26.37 -16.29 10.70
N THR A 106 26.86 -15.37 9.87
CA THR A 106 28.11 -15.56 9.14
C THR A 106 29.24 -15.38 10.14
N SER A 107 29.80 -16.50 10.60
CA SER A 107 31.10 -16.54 11.27
C SER A 107 32.14 -16.05 10.27
N ASN A 108 32.85 -14.99 10.63
CA ASN A 108 34.06 -14.55 9.94
C ASN A 108 35.22 -15.32 10.59
N ASP A 109 35.85 -16.21 9.83
CA ASP A 109 37.23 -16.69 10.05
C ASP A 109 38.13 -16.02 9.02
#